data_AF-A0A0A8EIQ5-F1
#
_entry.id   AF-A0A0A8EIQ5-F1
#
_cell.length_a   1.000
_cell.length_b   1.000
_cell.length_c   1.000
_cell.angle_alpha   90.00
_cell.angle_beta   90.00
_cell.angle_gamma   90.00
#
_symmetry.space_group_name_H-M   'P 1'
#
loop_
_entity.id
_entity.type
_entity.pdbx_description
1 polymer ?
#
loop_
_entity_poly.entity_id
_entity_poly.type
_entity_poly.pdbx_seq_one_letter_code
_entity_poly.pdbx_strand_id
1 'polypeptide(L)' 'MDPEILASVPPLRMDWELRKDTTDRLQRAYRDAGVTKGAPLPEEKIVDRAPYAEAVGHRS' A
#
# COMPACT_ATOMS: atom_id res chain seq x y z
N MET A 1 25.36 -15.26 -17.68
CA MET A 1 25.10 -14.94 -16.26
C MET A 1 24.74 -16.25 -15.59
N ASP A 2 25.41 -16.59 -14.49
CA ASP A 2 25.24 -17.88 -13.81
C ASP A 2 23.87 -17.92 -13.08
N PRO A 3 23.00 -18.91 -13.34
CA PRO A 3 21.72 -19.07 -12.63
C PRO A 3 21.87 -19.18 -11.12
N GLU A 4 22.98 -19.77 -10.64
CA GLU A 4 23.25 -19.91 -9.20
C GLU A 4 23.50 -18.56 -8.54
N ILE A 5 24.18 -17.65 -9.26
CA ILE A 5 24.41 -16.27 -8.79
C ILE A 5 23.07 -15.51 -8.69
N LEU A 6 22.17 -15.69 -9.65
CA LEU A 6 20.84 -15.06 -9.64
C LEU A 6 19.94 -15.57 -8.50
N ALA A 7 20.07 -16.84 -8.12
CA ALA A 7 19.30 -17.45 -7.03
C ALA A 7 19.91 -17.23 -5.63
N SER A 8 21.17 -16.77 -5.55
CA SER A 8 21.89 -16.60 -4.29
C SER A 8 21.35 -15.48 -3.38
N VAL A 9 20.58 -14.55 -3.94
CA VAL A 9 19.96 -13.45 -3.20
C VAL A 9 18.46 -13.73 -3.11
N PRO A 10 17.87 -13.71 -1.90
CA PRO A 10 16.42 -13.76 -1.77
C PRO A 10 15.76 -12.69 -2.64
N PRO A 11 14.67 -13.01 -3.35
CA PRO A 11 14.00 -12.04 -4.19
C PRO A 11 13.55 -10.84 -3.34
N LEU A 12 13.79 -9.63 -3.87
CA LEU A 12 13.32 -8.40 -3.26
C LEU A 12 11.79 -8.44 -3.17
N ARG A 13 11.28 -8.65 -1.96
CA ARG A 13 9.86 -8.48 -1.67
C ARG A 13 9.59 -6.99 -1.51
N MET A 14 9.21 -6.35 -2.60
CA MET A 14 8.62 -5.03 -2.52
C MET A 14 7.18 -5.19 -2.01
N ASP A 15 6.95 -4.74 -0.77
CA ASP A 15 5.62 -4.64 -0.19
C ASP A 15 4.94 -3.39 -0.75
N TRP A 16 4.37 -3.54 -1.96
CA TRP A 16 3.60 -2.48 -2.62
C TRP A 16 2.19 -2.35 -2.04
N GLU A 17 1.83 -3.15 -1.04
CA GLU A 17 0.50 -3.12 -0.45
C GLU A 17 0.42 -2.04 0.63
N LEU A 18 -0.56 -1.15 0.48
CA LEU A 18 -0.92 -0.23 1.55
C LEU A 18 -1.55 -1.03 2.70
N ARG A 19 -0.95 -1.02 3.88
CA ARG A 19 -1.51 -1.74 5.04
C ARG A 19 -2.85 -1.13 5.46
N LYS A 20 -3.72 -1.95 6.05
CA LYS A 20 -4.97 -1.50 6.64
C LYS A 20 -4.74 -0.32 7.60
N ASP A 21 -5.66 0.65 7.59
CA ASP A 21 -5.68 1.84 8.46
C ASP A 21 -4.55 2.86 8.16
N THR A 22 -3.76 2.65 7.10
CA THR A 22 -2.66 3.58 6.77
C THR A 22 -3.19 4.95 6.39
N THR A 23 -4.26 5.02 5.58
CA THR A 23 -4.87 6.29 5.18
C THR A 23 -5.47 7.01 6.38
N ASP A 24 -6.08 6.24 7.26
CA ASP A 24 -6.65 6.67 8.53
C ASP A 24 -5.60 7.36 9.43
N ARG A 25 -4.44 6.73 9.60
CA ARG A 25 -3.31 7.30 10.34
C ARG A 25 -2.77 8.58 9.69
N LEU A 26 -2.68 8.59 8.36
CA LEU A 26 -2.20 9.75 7.60
C LEU A 26 -3.16 10.95 7.72
N GLN A 27 -4.45 10.71 7.52
CA GLN A 27 -5.49 11.73 7.65
C GLN A 27 -5.53 12.33 9.06
N ARG A 28 -5.36 11.50 10.11
CA ARG A 28 -5.22 11.98 11.48
C ARG A 28 -4.00 12.89 11.66
N ALA A 29 -2.82 12.45 11.23
CA ALA A 29 -1.59 13.25 11.34
C ALA A 29 -1.71 14.62 10.63
N TYR A 30 -2.32 14.65 9.45
CA TYR A 30 -2.48 15.89 8.68
C TYR A 30 -3.46 16.86 9.35
N ARG A 31 -4.55 16.34 9.91
CA ARG A 31 -5.50 17.16 10.68
C ARG A 31 -4.86 17.68 11.95
N ASP A 32 -4.13 16.84 12.68
CA ASP A 32 -3.48 17.22 13.95
C ASP A 32 -2.38 18.27 13.70
N ALA A 33 -1.75 18.27 12.51
CA ALA A 33 -0.84 19.30 12.04
C ALA A 33 -1.54 20.57 11.48
N GLY A 34 -2.87 20.61 11.45
CA GLY A 34 -3.66 21.73 10.93
C GLY A 34 -3.65 21.89 9.41
N VAL A 35 -3.16 20.89 8.67
CA VAL A 35 -3.02 20.92 7.19
C VAL A 35 -4.38 20.72 6.52
N THR A 36 -5.24 19.89 7.08
CA THR A 36 -6.56 19.56 6.51
C THR A 36 -7.69 19.96 7.45
N LYS A 37 -8.85 20.29 6.87
CA LYS A 37 -10.10 20.59 7.59
C LYS A 37 -11.19 19.62 7.13
N GLY A 38 -12.13 19.31 8.03
CA GLY A 38 -13.27 18.44 7.74
C GLY A 38 -13.12 17.01 8.27
N ALA A 39 -14.11 16.17 7.99
CA ALA A 39 -14.14 14.78 8.41
C ALA A 39 -13.19 13.92 7.54
N PRO A 40 -12.53 12.90 8.11
CA PRO A 40 -11.76 11.95 7.33
C PRO A 40 -12.68 11.19 6.36
N LEU A 41 -12.14 10.86 5.19
CA LEU A 41 -12.82 10.02 4.22
C LEU A 41 -12.57 8.54 4.56
N PRO A 42 -13.58 7.67 4.41
CA PRO A 42 -13.42 6.22 4.54
C PRO A 42 -12.36 5.68 3.56
N GLU A 43 -11.56 4.71 4.01
CA GLU A 43 -10.44 4.16 3.23
C GLU A 43 -10.91 3.58 1.88
N GLU A 44 -12.07 2.91 1.85
CA GLU A 44 -12.66 2.33 0.65
C GLU A 44 -13.05 3.34 -0.43
N LYS A 45 -13.14 4.64 -0.08
CA LYS A 45 -13.41 5.71 -1.04
C LYS A 45 -12.14 6.34 -1.61
N ILE A 46 -10.98 6.08 -1.01
CA ILE A 46 -9.71 6.73 -1.34
C ILE A 46 -8.61 5.73 -1.71
N VAL A 47 -8.86 4.42 -1.53
CA VAL A 47 -7.97 3.34 -1.94
C VAL A 47 -8.76 2.35 -2.78
N ASP A 48 -8.36 2.23 -4.04
CA ASP A 48 -8.77 1.13 -4.90
C ASP A 48 -7.67 0.06 -4.92
N ARG A 49 -8.00 -1.15 -4.46
CA ARG A 49 -7.09 -2.30 -4.39
C ARG A 49 -7.25 -3.24 -5.58
N ALA A 50 -8.25 -3.03 -6.44
CA ALA A 50 -8.52 -3.91 -7.57
C ALA A 50 -7.34 -3.98 -8.56
N PRO A 51 -6.68 -2.86 -8.96
CA PRO A 51 -5.55 -2.93 -9.88
C PRO A 51 -4.36 -3.72 -9.33
N TYR A 52 -4.11 -3.59 -8.02
CA TYR A 52 -3.07 -4.37 -7.34
C TYR A 52 -3.43 -5.86 -7.32
N ALA A 53 -4.65 -6.20 -6.88
CA ALA A 53 -5.12 -7.58 -6.76
C ALA A 53 -5.04 -8.32 -8.11
N GLU A 54 -5.41 -7.65 -9.21
CA GLU A 54 -5.25 -8.16 -10.57
C GLU A 54 -3.77 -8.44 -10.90
N ALA A 55 -2.89 -7.47 -10.68
CA ALA A 55 -1.47 -7.57 -11.02
C ALA A 55 -0.73 -8.68 -10.26
N VAL A 56 -1.14 -8.99 -9.03
CA VAL A 56 -0.52 -10.05 -8.20
C VAL A 56 -1.26 -11.38 -8.21
N GLY A 57 -2.37 -11.49 -8.97
CA GLY A 57 -3.16 -12.71 -9.07
C GLY A 57 -3.90 -13.08 -7.79
N HIS A 58 -4.18 -12.11 -6.91
CA HIS A 58 -5.10 -12.31 -5.80
C HIS A 58 -6.50 -12.47 -6.40
N ARG A 59 -7.03 -13.70 -6.40
CA ARG A 59 -8.39 -13.98 -6.86
C ARG A 59 -9.38 -13.18 -5.99
N SER A 60 -10.17 -12.33 -6.62
CA SER A 60 -11.33 -11.66 -6.05
C SER A 60 -12.46 -12.62 -5.71
#